data_AF-A0AAN8VG64-F1
#
_entry.id   AF-A0AAN8VG64-F1
#
_cell.length_a   1.000
_cell.length_b   1.000
_cell.length_c   1.000
_cell.angle_alpha   90.00
_cell.angle_beta   90.00
_cell.angle_gamma   90.00
#
_symmetry.space_group_name_H-M   'P 1'
#
loop_
_entity.id
_entity.type
_entity.pdbx_description
1 polymer ?
#
loop_
_entity_poly.entity_id
_entity_poly.type
_entity_poly.pdbx_seq_one_letter_code
_entity_poly.pdbx_strand_id
1 'polypeptide(L)'
;MSGEGKVVAVTGASGYIASWLVKLLLEQGYAVRASVRDPSDPRKTEHLVGLDGARERLKLFKANLLEEGCFDSLVEGCDGVFHTASPILLSPHVQPEELIEPAVKGTLNVLGSCAKAPSVKRVVITSSLASVVCSGKALTSDAVFDETWYSDPVFCEENKAAWDFAKEHDIDLVTLHPGIVIGPLLQPTLNFSAEFVLNLLNGKAIIPEPTYKIIDVRDVALAHIKAFETLSANGRYILAGMLVPNYELFKILHRLYPALVPLEE
;
A
#
# COMPACT_ATOMS: atom_id res chain seq x y z
N MET A 1 -6.84 -13.95 19.17
CA MET A 1 -6.15 -12.65 19.26
C MET A 1 -7.07 -11.66 18.58
N SER A 2 -7.97 -11.02 19.32
CA SER A 2 -8.99 -10.14 18.74
C SER A 2 -8.53 -8.70 18.90
N GLY A 3 -8.60 -7.91 17.83
CA GLY A 3 -8.41 -6.46 17.87
C GLY A 3 -9.49 -5.72 18.66
N GLU A 4 -10.33 -6.45 19.39
CA GLU A 4 -11.39 -5.91 20.23
C GLU A 4 -10.80 -4.93 21.26
N GLY A 5 -11.43 -3.76 21.33
CA GLY A 5 -10.99 -2.68 22.21
C GLY A 5 -9.81 -1.87 21.69
N LYS A 6 -9.20 -2.24 20.55
CA LYS A 6 -8.15 -1.44 19.89
C LYS A 6 -8.74 -0.55 18.80
N VAL A 7 -8.20 0.66 18.70
CA VAL A 7 -8.57 1.63 17.66
C VAL A 7 -7.37 1.84 16.74
N VAL A 8 -7.56 1.75 15.43
CA VAL A 8 -6.49 1.97 14.45
C VAL A 8 -6.92 2.94 13.37
N ALA A 9 -5.97 3.72 12.86
CA ALA A 9 -6.18 4.60 11.73
C ALA A 9 -5.66 3.98 10.43
N VAL A 10 -6.39 4.12 9.33
CA VAL A 10 -5.97 3.75 7.98
C VAL A 10 -6.09 4.96 7.07
N THR A 11 -4.98 5.43 6.51
CA THR A 11 -5.00 6.55 5.56
C THR A 11 -5.32 6.07 4.14
N GLY A 12 -6.02 6.89 3.35
CA GLY A 12 -6.28 6.56 1.94
C GLY A 12 -7.17 5.34 1.76
N ALA A 13 -8.11 5.13 2.68
CA ALA A 13 -8.91 3.91 2.83
C ALA A 13 -9.68 3.50 1.57
N SER A 14 -10.00 4.44 0.68
CA SER A 14 -10.66 4.17 -0.60
C SER A 14 -9.77 3.47 -1.64
N GLY A 15 -8.50 3.23 -1.32
CA GLY A 15 -7.51 2.61 -2.20
C GLY A 15 -7.51 1.08 -2.15
N TYR A 16 -6.75 0.47 -3.06
CA TYR A 16 -6.82 -0.97 -3.28
C TYR A 16 -6.32 -1.80 -2.09
N ILE A 17 -5.08 -1.55 -1.63
CA ILE A 17 -4.53 -2.20 -0.43
C ILE A 17 -5.32 -1.79 0.82
N ALA A 18 -5.64 -0.50 0.92
CA ALA A 18 -6.28 0.10 2.09
C ALA A 18 -7.68 -0.48 2.36
N SER A 19 -8.51 -0.66 1.32
CA SER A 19 -9.85 -1.22 1.46
C SER A 19 -9.82 -2.67 1.95
N TRP A 20 -8.87 -3.48 1.48
CA TRP A 20 -8.64 -4.83 2.00
C TRP A 20 -8.14 -4.82 3.44
N LEU A 21 -7.22 -3.92 3.78
CA LEU A 21 -6.75 -3.73 5.15
C LEU A 21 -7.90 -3.36 6.10
N VAL A 22 -8.76 -2.41 5.71
CA VAL A 22 -9.96 -2.04 6.47
C VAL A 22 -10.87 -3.25 6.68
N LYS A 23 -11.14 -4.02 5.62
CA LYS A 23 -11.94 -5.25 5.71
C LYS A 23 -11.37 -6.23 6.73
N LEU A 24 -10.10 -6.58 6.63
CA LEU A 24 -9.48 -7.55 7.54
C LEU A 24 -9.37 -7.05 8.98
N LEU A 25 -9.14 -5.74 9.19
CA LEU A 25 -9.16 -5.14 10.53
C LEU A 25 -10.54 -5.24 11.18
N LEU A 26 -11.61 -4.91 10.43
CA LEU A 26 -12.99 -5.05 10.91
C LEU A 26 -13.34 -6.50 11.24
N GLU A 27 -12.94 -7.45 10.40
CA GLU A 27 -13.12 -8.89 10.63
C GLU A 27 -12.40 -9.37 11.90
N GLN A 28 -11.25 -8.79 12.23
CA GLN A 28 -10.49 -9.11 13.44
C GLN A 28 -10.96 -8.36 14.70
N GLY A 29 -11.97 -7.51 14.59
CA GLY A 29 -12.60 -6.86 15.73
C GLY A 29 -12.14 -5.44 16.04
N TYR A 30 -11.26 -4.87 15.23
CA TYR A 30 -10.76 -3.51 15.43
C TYR A 30 -11.83 -2.45 15.19
N ALA A 31 -11.76 -1.34 15.94
CA ALA A 31 -12.38 -0.09 15.53
C ALA A 31 -11.45 0.63 14.54
N VAL A 32 -11.95 0.89 13.33
CA VAL A 32 -11.16 1.47 12.23
C VAL A 32 -11.59 2.91 11.98
N ARG A 33 -10.62 3.83 12.06
CA ARG A 33 -10.76 5.20 11.57
C ARG A 33 -10.12 5.28 10.20
N ALA A 34 -10.92 5.56 9.19
CA ALA A 34 -10.49 5.50 7.79
C ALA A 34 -10.53 6.90 7.17
N SER A 35 -9.42 7.36 6.60
CA SER A 35 -9.43 8.64 5.90
C SER A 35 -9.69 8.49 4.40
N VAL A 36 -10.51 9.38 3.88
CA VAL A 36 -10.80 9.56 2.46
C VAL A 36 -10.81 11.05 2.13
N ARG A 37 -10.58 11.42 0.86
CA ARG A 37 -10.57 12.83 0.44
C ARG A 37 -11.94 13.49 0.58
N ASP A 38 -12.99 12.75 0.28
CA ASP A 38 -14.37 13.19 0.41
C ASP A 38 -15.25 12.04 0.93
N PRO A 39 -15.63 12.06 2.22
CA PRO A 39 -16.52 11.05 2.81
C PRO A 39 -17.93 11.05 2.20
N SER A 40 -18.33 12.12 1.52
CA SER A 40 -19.64 12.24 0.88
C SER A 40 -19.71 11.67 -0.53
N ASP A 41 -18.58 11.29 -1.14
CA ASP A 41 -18.54 10.66 -2.46
C ASP A 41 -18.77 9.13 -2.35
N PRO A 42 -19.96 8.62 -2.71
CA PRO A 42 -20.27 7.20 -2.60
C PRO A 42 -19.34 6.32 -3.45
N ARG A 43 -18.80 6.84 -4.55
CA ARG A 43 -17.86 6.08 -5.41
C ARG A 43 -16.56 5.75 -4.69
N LYS A 44 -16.23 6.49 -3.64
CA LYS A 44 -15.02 6.31 -2.81
C LYS A 44 -15.31 5.68 -1.45
N THR A 45 -16.57 5.58 -1.04
CA THR A 45 -16.94 5.13 0.32
C THR A 45 -17.88 3.94 0.37
N GLU A 46 -18.69 3.68 -0.66
CA GLU A 46 -19.72 2.62 -0.65
C GLU A 46 -19.11 1.24 -0.38
N HIS A 47 -17.98 0.92 -1.04
CA HIS A 47 -17.25 -0.34 -0.84
C HIS A 47 -16.63 -0.48 0.55
N LEU A 48 -16.51 0.60 1.34
CA LEU A 48 -16.03 0.56 2.72
C LEU A 48 -17.18 0.43 3.71
N VAL A 49 -18.24 1.22 3.53
CA VAL A 49 -19.41 1.20 4.43
C VAL A 49 -20.25 -0.08 4.27
N GLY A 50 -20.12 -0.77 3.13
CA GLY A 50 -20.73 -2.08 2.87
C GLY A 50 -19.96 -3.26 3.46
N LEU A 51 -18.83 -3.06 4.12
CA LEU A 51 -18.06 -4.14 4.75
C LEU A 51 -18.73 -4.64 6.04
N ASP A 52 -18.56 -5.93 6.33
CA ASP A 52 -19.05 -6.53 7.57
C ASP A 52 -18.43 -5.84 8.79
N GLY A 53 -19.29 -5.42 9.73
CA GLY A 53 -18.89 -4.69 10.93
C GLY A 53 -18.56 -3.20 10.73
N ALA A 54 -18.68 -2.67 9.51
CA ALA A 54 -18.41 -1.26 9.23
C ALA A 54 -19.40 -0.34 9.95
N ARG A 55 -20.67 -0.72 10.03
CA ARG A 55 -21.73 0.09 10.68
C ARG A 55 -21.40 0.40 12.14
N GLU A 56 -20.77 -0.54 12.85
CA GLU A 56 -20.47 -0.44 14.27
C GLU A 56 -19.05 0.10 14.53
N ARG A 57 -18.09 -0.21 13.65
CA ARG A 57 -16.65 -0.06 13.93
C ARG A 57 -15.88 0.74 12.89
N LEU A 58 -16.48 1.15 11.77
CA LEU A 58 -15.83 2.02 10.79
C LEU A 58 -16.27 3.47 10.98
N LYS A 59 -15.31 4.38 11.12
CA LYS A 59 -15.55 5.82 11.10
C LYS A 59 -14.75 6.47 9.97
N LEU A 60 -15.45 7.12 9.05
CA LEU A 60 -14.82 7.86 7.95
C LEU A 60 -14.43 9.27 8.40
N PHE A 61 -13.23 9.70 8.00
CA PHE A 61 -12.71 11.05 8.22
C PHE A 61 -12.33 11.67 6.88
N LYS A 62 -12.60 12.96 6.74
CA LYS A 62 -12.10 13.75 5.62
C LYS A 62 -10.63 14.08 5.89
N ALA A 63 -9.74 13.72 4.98
CA ALA A 63 -8.34 14.13 5.04
C ALA A 63 -7.76 14.27 3.63
N ASN A 64 -6.92 15.27 3.43
CA ASN A 64 -6.16 15.46 2.21
C ASN A 64 -4.67 15.39 2.54
N LEU A 65 -3.95 14.51 1.86
CA LEU A 65 -2.55 14.18 2.18
C LEU A 65 -1.64 15.41 2.29
N LEU A 66 -1.88 16.44 1.49
CA LEU A 66 -1.08 17.67 1.44
C LEU A 66 -1.61 18.82 2.31
N GLU A 67 -2.71 18.62 3.03
CA GLU A 67 -3.27 19.60 3.96
C GLU A 67 -2.71 19.33 5.37
N GLU A 68 -1.88 20.23 5.86
CA GLU A 68 -1.19 20.08 7.14
C GLU A 68 -2.19 19.92 8.31
N GLY A 69 -1.93 18.95 9.19
CA GLY A 69 -2.73 18.73 10.39
C GLY A 69 -4.08 18.03 10.16
N CYS A 70 -4.47 17.74 8.92
CA CYS A 70 -5.76 17.09 8.63
C CYS A 70 -5.86 15.64 9.17
N PHE A 71 -4.73 15.05 9.60
CA PHE A 71 -4.67 13.72 10.21
C PHE A 71 -4.68 13.76 11.75
N ASP A 72 -4.59 14.93 12.39
CA ASP A 72 -4.49 15.04 13.86
C ASP A 72 -5.69 14.35 14.55
N SER A 73 -6.92 14.69 14.14
CA SER A 73 -8.13 14.04 14.67
C SER A 73 -8.32 12.59 14.23
N LEU A 74 -7.70 12.18 13.11
CA LEU A 74 -7.76 10.79 12.66
C LEU A 74 -7.00 9.89 13.63
N VAL A 75 -5.78 10.28 13.99
CA VAL A 75 -4.85 9.43 14.77
C VAL A 75 -5.04 9.54 16.28
N GLU A 76 -5.67 10.61 16.78
CA GLU A 76 -5.89 10.82 18.21
C GLU A 76 -6.64 9.65 18.88
N GLY A 77 -6.01 9.00 19.86
CA GLY A 77 -6.59 7.85 20.56
C GLY A 77 -6.51 6.53 19.80
N CYS A 78 -5.78 6.46 18.67
CA CYS A 78 -5.47 5.21 18.00
C CYS A 78 -4.25 4.53 18.63
N ASP A 79 -4.28 3.20 18.72
CA ASP A 79 -3.15 2.34 19.10
C ASP A 79 -2.13 2.22 17.96
N GLY A 80 -2.57 2.34 16.71
CA GLY A 80 -1.72 2.17 15.54
C GLY A 80 -2.22 2.93 14.33
N VAL A 81 -1.30 3.24 13.43
CA VAL A 81 -1.59 3.96 12.19
C VAL A 81 -1.03 3.20 11.00
N PHE A 82 -1.88 2.89 10.03
CA PHE A 82 -1.51 2.32 8.74
C PHE A 82 -1.53 3.41 7.69
N HIS A 83 -0.34 3.86 7.29
CA HIS A 83 -0.21 4.86 6.24
C HIS A 83 -0.10 4.18 4.88
N THR A 84 -1.20 4.19 4.13
CA THR A 84 -1.28 3.55 2.79
C THR A 84 -1.56 4.57 1.68
N ALA A 85 -1.86 5.81 2.05
CA ALA A 85 -2.15 6.90 1.13
C ALA A 85 -0.88 7.34 0.40
N SER A 86 -0.79 7.02 -0.88
CA SER A 86 0.26 7.52 -1.77
C SER A 86 -0.35 8.33 -2.92
N PRO A 87 0.30 9.40 -3.39
CA PRO A 87 -0.11 10.13 -4.58
C PRO A 87 0.14 9.27 -5.82
N ILE A 88 -0.73 8.29 -6.10
CA ILE A 88 -0.67 7.50 -7.32
C ILE A 88 -1.56 8.19 -8.35
N LEU A 89 -0.96 8.84 -9.35
CA LEU A 89 -1.67 9.27 -10.54
C LEU A 89 -1.46 8.22 -11.64
N LEU A 90 -2.58 7.65 -12.11
CA LEU A 90 -2.65 6.84 -13.33
C LEU A 90 -2.64 7.76 -14.56
N SER A 91 -1.69 8.68 -14.63
CA SER A 91 -1.54 9.56 -15.78
C SER A 91 -0.25 9.20 -16.51
N PRO A 92 -0.31 8.86 -17.81
CA PRO A 92 0.89 8.62 -18.61
C PRO A 92 1.78 9.87 -18.77
N HIS A 93 1.34 11.03 -18.27
CA HIS A 93 2.04 12.31 -18.36
C HIS A 93 2.81 12.69 -17.09
N VAL A 94 2.63 11.97 -15.98
CA VAL A 94 3.30 12.31 -14.72
C VAL A 94 4.52 11.43 -14.56
N GLN A 95 5.70 12.03 -14.51
CA GLN A 95 6.92 11.29 -14.26
C GLN A 95 6.97 10.83 -12.80
N PRO A 96 7.52 9.63 -12.50
CA PRO A 96 7.66 9.15 -11.12
C PRO A 96 8.31 10.17 -10.19
N GLU A 97 9.25 10.97 -10.70
CA GLU A 97 9.96 12.02 -9.96
C GLU A 97 9.03 13.13 -9.46
N GLU A 98 7.97 13.44 -10.21
CA GLU A 98 6.98 14.46 -9.84
C GLU A 98 6.09 14.02 -8.67
N LEU A 99 6.05 12.72 -8.37
CA LEU A 99 5.26 12.16 -7.26
C LEU A 99 6.05 12.10 -5.95
N ILE A 100 7.38 12.28 -5.99
CA ILE A 100 8.25 12.12 -4.83
C ILE A 100 7.99 13.20 -3.79
N GLU A 101 8.06 14.48 -4.18
CA GLU A 101 7.86 15.58 -3.23
C GLU A 101 6.46 15.52 -2.57
N PRO A 102 5.35 15.28 -3.30
CA PRO A 102 4.05 15.06 -2.68
C PRO A 102 4.01 13.83 -1.76
N ALA A 103 4.69 12.73 -2.10
CA ALA A 103 4.74 11.54 -1.26
C ALA A 103 5.51 11.80 0.05
N VAL A 104 6.68 12.43 -0.03
CA VAL A 104 7.48 12.85 1.13
C VAL A 104 6.66 13.77 2.04
N LYS A 105 6.07 14.84 1.49
CA LYS A 105 5.25 15.78 2.27
C LYS A 105 4.06 15.09 2.92
N GLY A 106 3.38 14.21 2.18
CA GLY A 106 2.26 13.44 2.67
C GLY A 106 2.61 12.53 3.85
N THR A 107 3.70 11.79 3.71
CA THR A 107 4.19 10.87 4.72
C THR A 107 4.63 11.63 5.98
N LEU A 108 5.36 12.74 5.83
CA LEU A 108 5.74 13.58 6.96
C LEU A 108 4.55 14.24 7.65
N ASN A 109 3.51 14.62 6.91
CA ASN A 109 2.27 15.17 7.50
C ASN A 109 1.58 14.15 8.42
N VAL A 110 1.46 12.90 7.97
CA VAL A 110 0.87 11.81 8.78
C VAL A 110 1.74 11.49 9.99
N LEU A 111 3.06 11.39 9.81
CA LEU A 111 3.99 11.14 10.92
C LEU A 111 3.99 12.30 11.93
N GLY A 112 3.86 13.54 11.48
CA GLY A 112 3.71 14.72 12.33
C GLY A 112 2.47 14.64 13.21
N SER A 113 1.33 14.18 12.69
CA SER A 113 0.15 13.90 13.51
C SER A 113 0.38 12.76 14.50
N CYS A 114 1.10 11.70 14.10
CA CYS A 114 1.43 10.58 14.98
C CYS A 114 2.33 11.00 16.15
N ALA A 115 3.33 11.85 15.89
CA ALA A 115 4.24 12.38 16.93
C ALA A 115 3.50 13.19 18.01
N LYS A 116 2.38 13.83 17.65
CA LYS A 116 1.52 14.57 18.60
C LYS A 116 0.57 13.67 19.39
N ALA A 117 0.43 12.39 19.04
CA ALA A 117 -0.58 11.48 19.56
C ALA A 117 0.03 10.37 20.43
N PRO A 118 0.13 10.54 21.77
CA PRO A 118 0.81 9.58 22.66
C PRO A 118 0.19 8.17 22.69
N SER A 119 -1.03 8.01 22.17
CA SER A 119 -1.70 6.72 22.08
C SER A 119 -1.12 5.82 20.99
N VAL A 120 -0.49 6.40 19.96
CA VAL A 120 0.03 5.66 18.81
C VAL A 120 1.28 4.89 19.22
N LYS A 121 1.19 3.56 19.18
CA LYS A 121 2.26 2.65 19.61
C LYS A 121 3.15 2.21 18.46
N ARG A 122 2.61 2.18 17.23
CA ARG A 122 3.34 1.81 16.02
C ARG A 122 2.69 2.40 14.78
N VAL A 123 3.53 2.85 13.85
CA VAL A 123 3.12 3.25 12.50
C VAL A 123 3.61 2.20 11.51
N VAL A 124 2.73 1.76 10.60
CA VAL A 124 3.06 0.86 9.50
C VAL A 124 2.83 1.59 8.19
N ILE A 125 3.89 1.78 7.40
CA ILE A 125 3.82 2.48 6.11
C ILE A 125 3.84 1.46 4.96
N THR A 126 2.90 1.61 4.03
CA THR A 126 2.98 0.96 2.71
C THR A 126 3.99 1.72 1.85
N SER A 127 5.18 1.15 1.70
CA SER A 127 6.21 1.58 0.78
C SER A 127 6.05 0.86 -0.57
N SER A 128 7.13 0.67 -1.30
CA SER A 128 7.16 -0.03 -2.58
C SER A 128 8.45 -0.82 -2.73
N LEU A 129 8.39 -1.95 -3.44
CA LEU A 129 9.58 -2.68 -3.89
C LEU A 129 10.47 -1.81 -4.79
N ALA A 130 9.94 -0.75 -5.40
CA ALA A 130 10.70 0.23 -6.16
C ALA A 130 11.79 0.93 -5.33
N SER A 131 11.67 1.00 -3.99
CA SER A 131 12.73 1.52 -3.11
C SER A 131 13.82 0.49 -2.76
N VAL A 132 13.68 -0.74 -3.24
CA VAL A 132 14.62 -1.85 -3.01
C VAL A 132 15.39 -2.21 -4.29
N VAL A 133 14.69 -2.39 -5.43
CA VAL A 133 15.29 -3.01 -6.63
C VAL A 133 15.55 -2.07 -7.83
N CYS A 134 15.08 -0.83 -7.83
CA CYS A 134 15.28 0.15 -8.91
C CYS A 134 16.63 0.91 -8.76
N SER A 135 17.75 0.20 -8.86
CA SER A 135 19.11 0.77 -8.71
C SER A 135 19.87 0.97 -10.03
N GLY A 136 19.20 0.80 -11.17
CA GLY A 136 19.80 0.84 -12.51
C GLY A 136 20.81 -0.29 -12.81
N LYS A 137 21.15 -1.13 -11.83
CA LYS A 137 22.06 -2.26 -12.01
C LYS A 137 21.32 -3.45 -12.61
N ALA A 138 21.90 -4.02 -13.67
CA ALA A 138 21.40 -5.26 -14.25
C ALA A 138 21.43 -6.35 -13.18
N LEU A 139 20.24 -6.86 -12.85
CA LEU A 139 20.08 -7.92 -11.88
C LEU A 139 20.40 -9.24 -12.58
N THR A 140 21.31 -10.04 -12.02
CA THR A 140 21.54 -11.40 -12.48
C THR A 140 20.38 -12.30 -12.06
N SER A 141 20.15 -13.41 -12.78
CA SER A 141 19.07 -14.37 -12.47
C SER A 141 19.13 -14.94 -11.05
N ASP A 142 20.32 -14.93 -10.44
CA ASP A 142 20.61 -15.58 -9.16
C ASP A 142 20.67 -14.56 -8.01
N ALA A 143 20.41 -13.28 -8.28
CA ALA A 143 20.42 -12.24 -7.27
C ALA A 143 19.26 -12.44 -6.29
N VAL A 144 19.59 -12.59 -5.01
CA VAL A 144 18.63 -12.61 -3.90
C VAL A 144 18.58 -11.21 -3.30
N PHE A 145 17.40 -10.59 -3.30
CA PHE A 145 17.16 -9.30 -2.67
C PHE A 145 16.65 -9.51 -1.26
N ASP A 146 17.16 -8.69 -0.35
CA ASP A 146 16.67 -8.58 1.02
C ASP A 146 16.53 -7.10 1.39
N GLU A 147 16.09 -6.86 2.63
CA GLU A 147 15.80 -5.55 3.18
C GLU A 147 17.04 -4.64 3.36
N THR A 148 18.25 -5.17 3.16
CA THR A 148 19.49 -4.38 3.17
C THR A 148 19.72 -3.62 1.86
N TRP A 149 18.96 -3.96 0.80
CA TRP A 149 19.05 -3.33 -0.50
C TRP A 149 18.30 -2.00 -0.57
N TYR A 150 18.89 -1.02 -1.23
CA TYR A 150 18.30 0.27 -1.53
C TYR A 150 18.43 0.58 -3.02
N SER A 151 17.39 1.16 -3.56
CA SER A 151 17.34 1.65 -4.95
C SER A 151 18.07 2.98 -5.11
N ASP A 152 18.01 3.53 -6.32
CA ASP A 152 18.48 4.90 -6.55
C ASP A 152 17.79 5.87 -5.57
N PRO A 153 18.49 6.93 -5.11
CA PRO A 153 18.02 7.81 -4.05
C PRO A 153 16.60 8.36 -4.28
N VAL A 154 16.28 8.69 -5.53
CA VAL A 154 14.97 9.13 -6.02
C VAL A 154 13.83 8.23 -5.53
N PHE A 155 13.96 6.91 -5.65
CA PHE A 155 12.92 5.97 -5.21
C PHE A 155 12.91 5.74 -3.69
N CYS A 156 13.95 6.21 -2.99
CA CYS A 156 14.12 6.01 -1.56
C CYS A 156 13.76 7.26 -0.73
N GLU A 157 13.55 8.43 -1.35
CA GLU A 157 13.39 9.70 -0.63
C GLU A 157 12.26 9.68 0.41
N GLU A 158 11.08 9.17 0.04
CA GLU A 158 9.94 9.05 0.95
C GLU A 158 10.27 8.18 2.17
N ASN A 159 10.88 7.01 1.93
CA ASN A 159 11.23 6.08 3.01
C ASN A 159 12.32 6.67 3.90
N LYS A 160 13.33 7.28 3.30
CA LYS A 160 14.41 7.92 4.04
C LYS A 160 13.86 9.04 4.93
N ALA A 161 13.02 9.92 4.39
CA ALA A 161 12.38 10.99 5.16
C ALA A 161 11.52 10.43 6.30
N ALA A 162 10.76 9.36 6.05
CA ALA A 162 9.95 8.69 7.07
C ALA A 162 10.82 8.12 8.22
N TRP A 163 11.92 7.43 7.89
CA TRP A 163 12.84 6.85 8.87
C TRP A 163 13.62 7.91 9.65
N ASP A 164 14.09 8.96 8.98
CA ASP A 164 14.77 10.08 9.63
C ASP A 164 13.83 10.78 10.62
N PHE A 165 12.60 11.07 10.22
CA PHE A 165 11.57 11.67 11.08
C PHE A 165 11.20 10.74 12.26
N ALA A 166 10.97 9.45 11.98
CA ALA A 166 10.61 8.50 13.03
C ALA A 166 11.71 8.37 14.10
N LYS A 167 12.98 8.43 13.68
CA LYS A 167 14.12 8.43 14.59
C LYS A 167 14.21 9.72 15.42
N GLU A 168 13.93 10.88 14.83
CA GLU A 168 13.94 12.16 15.53
C GLU A 168 12.83 12.28 16.59
N HIS A 169 11.69 11.64 16.34
CA HIS A 169 10.49 11.74 17.17
C HIS A 169 10.16 10.46 17.97
N ASP A 170 11.09 9.52 18.08
CA ASP A 170 10.93 8.24 18.80
C ASP A 170 9.67 7.44 18.39
N ILE A 171 9.36 7.42 17.09
CA ILE A 171 8.23 6.65 16.53
C ILE A 171 8.67 5.22 16.21
N ASP A 172 7.97 4.22 16.75
CA ASP A 172 8.08 2.83 16.31
C ASP A 172 7.48 2.69 14.90
N LEU A 173 8.36 2.50 13.91
CA LEU A 173 8.03 2.46 12.49
C LEU A 173 8.36 1.10 11.88
N VAL A 174 7.43 0.59 11.05
CA VAL A 174 7.67 -0.54 10.14
C VAL A 174 7.26 -0.15 8.72
N THR A 175 8.08 -0.49 7.73
CA THR A 175 7.78 -0.23 6.31
C THR A 175 7.61 -1.53 5.53
N LEU A 176 6.54 -1.63 4.74
CA LEU A 176 6.24 -2.81 3.93
C LEU A 176 6.44 -2.48 2.45
N HIS A 177 7.18 -3.32 1.72
CA HIS A 177 7.64 -3.05 0.36
C HIS A 177 7.03 -4.05 -0.63
N PRO A 178 5.74 -3.89 -1.00
CA PRO A 178 5.07 -4.75 -1.97
C PRO A 178 5.63 -4.58 -3.38
N GLY A 179 5.69 -5.71 -4.10
CA GLY A 179 5.83 -5.73 -5.55
C GLY A 179 4.52 -5.35 -6.25
N ILE A 180 4.24 -5.97 -7.40
CA ILE A 180 2.97 -5.81 -8.11
C ILE A 180 1.85 -6.51 -7.32
N VAL A 181 0.96 -5.71 -6.76
CA VAL A 181 -0.17 -6.21 -5.95
C VAL A 181 -1.35 -6.54 -6.86
N ILE A 182 -1.71 -7.81 -6.95
CA ILE A 182 -2.88 -8.30 -7.69
C ILE A 182 -3.91 -8.93 -6.75
N GLY A 183 -5.08 -9.28 -7.27
CA GLY A 183 -6.14 -9.94 -6.48
C GLY A 183 -7.54 -9.39 -6.77
N PRO A 184 -8.54 -9.75 -5.95
CA PRO A 184 -9.91 -9.32 -6.15
C PRO A 184 -10.10 -7.85 -5.77
N LEU A 185 -10.91 -7.11 -6.54
CA LEU A 185 -11.23 -5.71 -6.28
C LEU A 185 -12.42 -5.58 -5.33
N LEU A 186 -12.29 -4.74 -4.30
CA LEU A 186 -13.42 -4.29 -3.47
C LEU A 186 -14.00 -2.97 -3.99
N GLN A 187 -13.11 -2.07 -4.42
CA GLN A 187 -13.47 -0.77 -4.98
C GLN A 187 -14.01 -0.91 -6.42
N PRO A 188 -14.93 -0.04 -6.87
CA PRO A 188 -15.53 -0.09 -8.21
C PRO A 188 -14.63 0.49 -9.31
N THR A 189 -13.35 0.73 -9.02
CA THR A 189 -12.39 1.37 -9.94
C THR A 189 -11.10 0.56 -10.06
N LEU A 190 -10.55 0.46 -11.26
CA LEU A 190 -9.25 -0.15 -11.47
C LEU A 190 -8.15 0.67 -10.77
N ASN A 191 -7.21 -0.02 -10.11
CA ASN A 191 -5.95 0.54 -9.68
C ASN A 191 -4.86 0.25 -10.72
N PHE A 192 -3.66 0.83 -10.54
CA PHE A 192 -2.50 0.61 -11.42
C PHE A 192 -2.27 -0.86 -11.76
N SER A 193 -2.22 -1.72 -10.74
CA SER A 193 -1.87 -3.12 -10.93
C SER A 193 -2.98 -3.93 -11.60
N ALA A 194 -4.26 -3.63 -11.33
CA ALA A 194 -5.37 -4.27 -12.04
C ALA A 194 -5.48 -3.79 -13.49
N GLU A 195 -5.21 -2.50 -13.74
CA GLU A 195 -5.12 -1.95 -15.10
C GLU A 195 -3.96 -2.56 -15.88
N PHE A 196 -2.81 -2.78 -15.23
CA PHE A 196 -1.68 -3.50 -15.82
C PHE A 196 -2.08 -4.92 -16.26
N VAL A 197 -2.75 -5.69 -15.41
CA VAL A 197 -3.26 -7.03 -15.76
C VAL A 197 -4.29 -6.96 -16.89
N LEU A 198 -5.19 -5.97 -16.87
CA LEU A 198 -6.16 -5.75 -17.94
C LEU A 198 -5.48 -5.41 -19.28
N ASN A 199 -4.42 -4.60 -19.26
CA ASN A 199 -3.68 -4.23 -20.45
C ASN A 199 -2.91 -5.42 -21.04
N LEU A 200 -2.39 -6.31 -20.20
CA LEU A 200 -1.82 -7.60 -20.65
C LEU A 200 -2.88 -8.46 -21.35
N LEU A 201 -4.07 -8.59 -20.74
CA LEU A 201 -5.18 -9.35 -21.32
C LEU A 201 -5.69 -8.76 -22.64
N ASN A 202 -5.62 -7.43 -22.82
CA ASN A 202 -6.07 -6.76 -24.03
C ASN A 202 -4.99 -6.66 -25.12
N GLY A 203 -3.80 -7.22 -24.92
CA GLY A 203 -2.67 -7.08 -25.84
C GLY A 203 -2.14 -5.64 -25.97
N LYS A 204 -2.43 -4.76 -24.99
CA LYS A 204 -2.06 -3.34 -25.00
C LYS A 204 -0.83 -3.03 -24.15
N ALA A 205 -0.42 -3.96 -23.27
CA ALA A 205 0.75 -3.77 -22.43
C ALA A 205 2.03 -4.07 -23.21
N ILE A 206 2.91 -3.07 -23.29
CA ILE A 206 4.34 -3.33 -23.49
C ILE A 206 4.82 -4.00 -22.19
N ILE A 207 5.58 -5.09 -22.29
CA ILE A 207 6.13 -5.82 -21.14
C ILE A 207 7.54 -5.28 -20.90
N PRO A 208 7.75 -4.31 -19.99
CA PRO A 208 9.07 -3.71 -19.82
C PRO A 208 10.01 -4.58 -18.99
N GLU A 209 9.47 -5.49 -18.17
CA GLU A 209 10.22 -6.23 -17.16
C GLU A 209 10.36 -7.72 -17.53
N PRO A 210 11.57 -8.31 -17.42
CA PRO A 210 11.77 -9.73 -17.70
C PRO A 210 11.12 -10.63 -16.63
N THR A 211 10.96 -10.15 -15.40
CA THR A 211 10.38 -10.93 -14.29
C THR A 211 9.66 -10.04 -13.30
N TYR A 212 8.36 -10.30 -13.13
CA TYR A 212 7.47 -9.61 -12.21
C TYR A 212 7.56 -10.21 -10.81
N LYS A 213 7.52 -9.35 -9.79
CA LYS A 213 7.46 -9.74 -8.38
C LYS A 213 6.04 -9.47 -7.90
N ILE A 214 5.21 -10.50 -7.87
CA ILE A 214 3.76 -10.41 -7.69
C ILE A 214 3.39 -10.82 -6.27
N ILE A 215 2.41 -10.15 -5.67
CA ILE A 215 1.83 -10.54 -4.39
C ILE A 215 0.31 -10.32 -4.38
N ASP A 216 -0.43 -11.17 -3.65
CA ASP A 216 -1.87 -11.00 -3.46
C ASP A 216 -2.17 -9.86 -2.47
N VAL A 217 -3.18 -9.05 -2.78
CA VAL A 217 -3.62 -7.93 -1.94
C VAL A 217 -4.03 -8.37 -0.54
N ARG A 218 -4.57 -9.59 -0.38
CA ARG A 218 -4.94 -10.17 0.92
C ARG A 218 -3.71 -10.46 1.76
N ASP A 219 -2.64 -10.95 1.14
CA ASP A 219 -1.36 -11.21 1.82
C ASP A 219 -0.71 -9.89 2.25
N VAL A 220 -0.77 -8.86 1.40
CA VAL A 220 -0.30 -7.51 1.75
C VAL A 220 -1.07 -6.95 2.94
N ALA A 221 -2.41 -7.00 2.92
CA ALA A 221 -3.23 -6.52 4.02
C ALA A 221 -2.97 -7.29 5.32
N LEU A 222 -2.83 -8.62 5.25
CA LEU A 222 -2.48 -9.44 6.41
C LEU A 222 -1.09 -9.11 6.95
N ALA A 223 -0.11 -8.87 6.07
CA ALA A 223 1.24 -8.46 6.46
C ALA A 223 1.25 -7.13 7.21
N HIS A 224 0.41 -6.15 6.82
CA HIS A 224 0.22 -4.91 7.57
C HIS A 224 -0.24 -5.19 8.99
N ILE A 225 -1.28 -6.00 9.15
CA ILE A 225 -1.81 -6.35 10.47
C ILE A 225 -0.74 -7.09 11.29
N LYS A 226 0.00 -8.02 10.70
CA LYS A 226 1.05 -8.76 11.40
C LYS A 226 2.24 -7.90 11.78
N ALA A 227 2.65 -6.95 10.94
CA ALA A 227 3.66 -5.96 11.28
C ALA A 227 3.24 -5.10 12.48
N PHE A 228 1.95 -4.78 12.58
CA PHE A 228 1.41 -4.06 13.73
C PHE A 228 1.31 -4.92 15.00
N GLU A 229 0.76 -6.14 14.90
CA GLU A 229 0.52 -7.01 16.05
C GLU A 229 1.78 -7.63 16.65
N THR A 230 2.81 -7.87 15.83
CA THR A 230 4.02 -8.59 16.25
C THR A 230 4.98 -7.63 16.93
N LEU A 231 5.08 -7.68 18.26
CA LEU A 231 5.93 -6.75 19.03
C LEU A 231 7.39 -6.70 18.55
N SER A 232 7.95 -7.83 18.12
CA SER A 232 9.33 -7.92 17.62
C SER A 232 9.51 -7.48 16.16
N ALA A 233 8.43 -7.20 15.43
CA ALA A 233 8.53 -6.70 14.06
C ALA A 233 9.18 -5.31 14.06
N ASN A 234 10.13 -5.11 13.16
CA ASN A 234 10.92 -3.88 13.07
C ASN A 234 11.50 -3.72 11.66
N GLY A 235 11.88 -2.51 11.31
CA GLY A 235 12.58 -2.24 10.06
C GLY A 235 11.68 -2.35 8.84
N ARG A 236 12.25 -2.90 7.77
CA ARG A 236 11.63 -3.03 6.45
C ARG A 236 11.19 -4.47 6.26
N TYR A 237 10.20 -4.72 5.41
CA TYR A 237 9.85 -6.07 4.95
C TYR A 237 9.50 -6.06 3.47
N ILE A 238 10.17 -6.90 2.68
CA ILE A 238 9.84 -7.14 1.29
C ILE A 238 8.59 -8.02 1.21
N LEU A 239 7.62 -7.59 0.41
CA LEU A 239 6.39 -8.32 0.16
C LEU A 239 6.33 -8.76 -1.31
N ALA A 240 6.95 -9.91 -1.59
CA ALA A 240 6.97 -10.54 -2.91
C ALA A 240 6.54 -12.02 -2.77
N GLY A 241 5.33 -12.36 -3.21
CA GLY A 241 4.78 -13.71 -3.09
C GLY A 241 5.31 -14.66 -4.16
N MET A 242 5.43 -14.19 -5.40
CA MET A 242 5.90 -14.97 -6.54
C MET A 242 6.80 -14.15 -7.45
N LEU A 243 7.86 -14.78 -7.96
CA LEU A 243 8.64 -14.26 -9.08
C LEU A 243 8.12 -14.94 -10.35
N VAL A 244 7.58 -14.14 -11.28
CA VAL A 244 6.92 -14.63 -12.48
C VAL A 244 7.61 -14.04 -13.71
N PRO A 245 8.40 -14.85 -14.45
CA PRO A 245 8.92 -14.45 -15.75
C PRO A 245 7.78 -14.03 -16.68
N ASN A 246 8.01 -13.04 -17.54
CA ASN A 246 6.98 -12.51 -18.43
C ASN A 246 6.29 -13.61 -19.26
N TYR A 247 7.04 -14.52 -19.86
CA TYR A 247 6.52 -15.61 -20.68
C TYR A 247 5.65 -16.59 -19.88
N GLU A 248 5.99 -16.85 -18.60
CA GLU A 248 5.17 -17.66 -17.72
C GLU A 248 3.86 -16.94 -17.35
N LEU A 249 3.88 -15.62 -17.18
CA LEU A 249 2.66 -14.85 -16.97
C LEU A 249 1.69 -14.99 -18.16
N PHE A 250 2.19 -14.88 -19.40
CA PHE A 250 1.37 -15.10 -20.59
C PHE A 250 0.82 -16.51 -20.69
N LYS A 251 1.64 -17.54 -20.41
CA LYS A 251 1.17 -18.93 -20.38
C LYS A 251 0.06 -19.13 -19.34
N ILE A 252 0.20 -18.54 -18.16
CA ILE A 252 -0.83 -18.60 -17.11
C ILE A 252 -2.12 -17.92 -17.59
N LEU A 253 -2.03 -16.71 -18.15
CA LEU A 253 -3.19 -15.97 -18.64
C LEU A 253 -3.87 -16.69 -19.81
N HIS A 254 -3.12 -17.19 -20.79
CA HIS A 254 -3.66 -17.97 -21.91
C HIS A 254 -4.35 -19.25 -21.44
N ARG A 255 -3.75 -19.98 -20.49
CA ARG A 255 -4.35 -21.19 -19.93
C ARG A 255 -5.69 -20.91 -19.21
N LEU A 256 -5.77 -19.78 -18.50
CA LEU A 256 -6.99 -19.39 -17.76
C LEU A 256 -8.04 -18.73 -18.66
N TYR A 257 -7.61 -17.97 -19.66
CA TYR A 257 -8.45 -17.14 -20.53
C TYR A 257 -8.04 -17.28 -22.01
N PRO A 258 -8.18 -18.46 -22.61
CA PRO A 258 -7.67 -18.75 -23.96
C PRO A 258 -8.31 -17.87 -25.05
N ALA A 259 -9.53 -17.39 -24.82
CA ALA A 259 -10.24 -16.51 -25.76
C ALA A 259 -9.79 -15.04 -25.71
N LEU A 260 -9.10 -14.61 -24.64
CA LEU A 260 -8.69 -13.22 -24.44
C LEU A 260 -7.21 -12.98 -24.77
N VAL A 261 -6.39 -14.02 -24.77
CA VAL A 261 -4.96 -13.93 -25.02
C VAL A 261 -4.63 -14.80 -26.23
N PRO A 262 -4.59 -14.25 -27.46
CA PRO A 262 -4.09 -14.98 -28.62
C PRO A 262 -2.63 -15.37 -28.38
N LEU A 263 -2.24 -16.60 -28.72
CA LEU A 263 -0.83 -16.94 -28.83
C LEU A 263 -0.29 -16.13 -30.02
N GLU A 264 0.73 -15.30 -29.79
CA GLU A 264 1.53 -14.80 -30.89
C GLU A 264 2.20 -16.03 -31.54
N GLU A 265 1.96 -16.23 -32.85
CA GLU A 265 2.63 -17.25 -33.67
C GLU A 265 4.13 -16.97 -33.80
#